data_AF-A0A914TUS1-F1
#
_entry.id   AF-A0A914TUS1-F1
#
_cell.length_a   1.000
_cell.length_b   1.000
_cell.length_c   1.000
_cell.angle_alpha   90.00
_cell.angle_beta   90.00
_cell.angle_gamma   90.00
#
_symmetry.space_group_name_H-M   'P 1'
#
loop_
_entity.id
_entity.type
_entity.pdbx_description
1 polymer ?
#
loop_
_entity_poly.entity_id
_entity_poly.type
_entity_poly.pdbx_seq_one_letter_code
_entity_poly.pdbx_strand_id
1 'polypeptide(L)'
;ADINGIAKVTGAKYDNVNGVYTVPCSNYNKPSTLPDMIFTIGGKQYPIPQIEYVLDLNLGNGQCVLTVFSMDGGGFGPSYILGDTFIRTYCNIYDVGNKQIGFSKASHSGICPDGEPDEGTCIGGFCTPGYTCQGNQCCLPPATATY
;
A
#
# COMPACT_ATOMS: atom_id res chain seq x y z
N ALA A 1 -12.65 4.64 11.78
CA ALA A 1 -12.24 5.96 11.28
C ALA A 1 -13.21 6.39 10.20
N ASP A 2 -13.74 7.61 10.30
CA ASP A 2 -14.45 8.25 9.19
C ASP A 2 -13.42 8.83 8.18
N ILE A 3 -13.79 8.97 6.91
CA ILE A 3 -12.93 9.50 5.84
C ILE A 3 -12.37 10.88 6.20
N ASN A 4 -13.15 11.68 6.92
CA ASN A 4 -12.75 13.00 7.44
C ASN A 4 -11.55 12.92 8.38
N GLY A 5 -11.46 11.87 9.20
CA GLY A 5 -10.32 11.64 10.08
C GLY A 5 -9.06 11.30 9.30
N ILE A 6 -9.19 10.46 8.26
CA ILE A 6 -8.07 10.11 7.38
C ILE A 6 -7.59 11.36 6.65
N ALA A 7 -8.49 12.11 6.01
CA ALA A 7 -8.16 13.35 5.29
C ALA A 7 -7.47 14.38 6.19
N LYS A 8 -7.90 14.52 7.45
CA LYS A 8 -7.25 15.42 8.40
C LYS A 8 -5.81 15.01 8.73
N VAL A 9 -5.56 13.72 8.93
CA VAL A 9 -4.22 13.20 9.27
C VAL A 9 -3.27 13.27 8.06
N THR A 10 -3.77 12.95 6.87
CA THR A 10 -2.97 12.93 5.64
C THR A 10 -2.82 14.32 5.00
N GLY A 11 -3.63 15.30 5.44
CA GLY A 11 -3.74 16.60 4.79
C GLY A 11 -4.43 16.53 3.42
N ALA A 12 -5.15 15.44 3.15
CA ALA A 12 -5.81 15.25 1.86
C ALA A 12 -6.96 16.22 1.64
N LYS A 13 -7.14 16.63 0.38
CA LYS A 13 -8.22 17.51 -0.06
C LYS A 13 -9.11 16.76 -1.02
N TYR A 14 -10.41 17.03 -0.95
CA TYR A 14 -11.35 16.42 -1.89
C TYR A 14 -11.29 17.14 -3.23
N ASP A 15 -11.02 16.40 -4.29
CA ASP A 15 -11.10 16.85 -5.68
C ASP A 15 -12.49 16.53 -6.23
N ASN A 16 -13.33 17.56 -6.37
CA ASN A 16 -14.70 17.42 -6.86
C ASN A 16 -14.77 16.98 -8.33
N VAL A 17 -13.71 17.20 -9.13
CA VAL A 17 -13.70 16.85 -10.55
C VAL A 17 -13.49 15.35 -10.73
N ASN A 18 -12.53 14.79 -9.99
CA ASN A 18 -12.19 13.38 -10.05
C ASN A 18 -12.94 12.52 -9.02
N GLY A 19 -13.61 13.15 -8.04
CA GLY A 19 -14.36 12.47 -7.00
C GLY A 19 -13.49 11.74 -5.97
N VAL A 20 -12.23 12.13 -5.82
CA VAL A 20 -11.23 11.45 -4.99
C VAL A 20 -10.58 12.41 -4.00
N TYR A 21 -10.00 11.86 -2.93
CA TYR A 21 -9.12 12.62 -2.05
C TYR A 21 -7.70 12.63 -2.62
N THR A 22 -7.09 13.81 -2.71
CA THR A 22 -5.73 13.97 -3.21
C THR A 22 -4.77 14.50 -2.14
N VAL A 23 -3.51 14.10 -2.28
CA VAL A 23 -2.35 14.56 -1.51
C VAL A 23 -1.22 14.93 -2.47
N PRO A 24 -0.24 15.77 -2.07
CA PRO A 24 0.95 16.00 -2.88
C PRO A 24 1.70 14.70 -3.17
N CYS A 25 2.14 14.48 -4.42
CA CYS A 25 2.93 13.31 -4.80
C CYS A 25 4.31 13.24 -4.13
N SER A 26 4.76 14.29 -3.45
CA SER A 26 5.90 14.18 -2.53
C SER A 26 5.67 13.12 -1.46
N ASN A 27 4.42 12.87 -1.07
CA ASN A 27 4.06 11.80 -0.14
C ASN A 27 4.18 10.43 -0.81
N TYR A 28 3.93 10.30 -2.12
CA TYR A 28 4.16 9.06 -2.84
C TYR A 28 5.66 8.78 -3.05
N ASN A 29 6.40 9.79 -3.52
CA ASN A 29 7.83 9.68 -3.87
C ASN A 29 8.76 9.57 -2.66
N LYS A 30 8.28 9.89 -1.45
CA LYS A 30 9.02 9.76 -0.19
C LYS A 30 8.20 8.94 0.80
N PRO A 31 8.34 7.61 0.76
CA PRO A 31 7.69 6.71 1.71
C PRO A 31 8.09 7.08 3.15
N SER A 32 7.18 6.98 4.12
CA SER A 32 7.33 7.36 5.54
C SER A 32 7.03 8.81 5.91
N THR A 33 6.41 9.58 5.02
CA THR A 33 5.92 10.94 5.31
C THR A 33 4.54 10.95 5.97
N LEU A 34 3.75 9.90 5.75
CA LEU A 34 2.42 9.69 6.34
C LEU A 34 2.44 8.42 7.20
N PRO A 35 1.61 8.35 8.26
CA PRO A 35 1.57 7.20 9.15
C PRO A 35 0.92 5.97 8.48
N ASP A 36 1.24 4.77 8.97
CA ASP A 36 0.54 3.56 8.56
C ASP A 36 -0.95 3.63 8.94
N MET A 37 -1.81 3.12 8.06
CA MET A 37 -3.22 2.96 8.35
C MET A 37 -3.44 1.61 9.04
N ILE A 38 -3.86 1.62 10.31
CA ILE A 38 -3.96 0.40 11.12
C ILE A 38 -5.42 -0.09 11.19
N PHE A 39 -5.67 -1.28 10.66
CA PHE A 39 -6.93 -2.00 10.87
C PHE A 39 -6.80 -2.98 12.03
N THR A 40 -7.77 -2.99 12.95
CA THR A 40 -7.83 -4.00 14.01
C THR A 40 -8.97 -4.96 13.75
N ILE A 41 -8.65 -6.23 13.49
CA ILE A 41 -9.62 -7.28 13.16
C ILE A 41 -9.39 -8.45 14.12
N GLY A 42 -10.41 -8.86 14.88
CA GLY A 42 -10.28 -9.94 15.86
C GLY A 42 -9.21 -9.69 16.92
N GLY A 43 -8.96 -8.42 17.28
CA GLY A 43 -7.92 -8.02 18.24
C GLY A 43 -6.48 -8.01 17.69
N LYS A 44 -6.27 -8.35 16.42
CA LYS A 44 -4.96 -8.27 15.75
C LYS A 44 -4.86 -7.01 14.89
N GLN A 45 -3.68 -6.41 14.86
CA GLN A 45 -3.39 -5.23 14.05
C GLN A 45 -2.87 -5.62 12.67
N TYR A 46 -3.38 -4.92 11.66
CA TYR A 46 -3.04 -5.06 10.25
C TYR A 46 -2.63 -3.67 9.72
N PRO A 47 -1.36 -3.27 9.90
CA PRO A 47 -0.84 -2.00 9.37
C PRO A 47 -0.74 -2.02 7.84
N ILE A 48 -1.30 -1.01 7.20
CA ILE A 48 -1.19 -0.72 5.78
C ILE A 48 -0.17 0.42 5.60
N PRO A 49 0.98 0.15 4.98
CA PRO A 49 1.98 1.16 4.68
C PRO A 49 1.46 2.25 3.75
N GLN A 50 2.06 3.44 3.84
CA GLN A 50 1.75 4.58 2.97
C GLN A 50 1.72 4.26 1.48
N ILE A 51 2.69 3.46 1.00
CA ILE A 51 2.83 3.12 -0.42
C ILE A 51 1.63 2.34 -0.97
N GLU A 52 0.86 1.69 -0.10
CA GLU A 52 -0.30 0.90 -0.50
C GLU A 52 -1.55 1.76 -0.67
N TYR A 53 -1.62 2.89 0.07
CA TYR A 53 -2.80 3.72 0.14
C TYR A 53 -2.68 5.10 -0.54
N VAL A 54 -1.47 5.54 -0.88
CA VAL A 54 -1.19 6.71 -1.71
C VAL A 54 -0.70 6.24 -3.08
N LEU A 55 -1.38 6.62 -4.16
CA LEU A 55 -0.98 6.23 -5.52
C LEU A 55 -0.81 7.43 -6.44
N ASP A 56 0.19 7.40 -7.30
CA ASP A 56 0.29 8.31 -8.44
C ASP A 56 -0.50 7.73 -9.63
N LEU A 57 -1.68 8.30 -9.88
CA LEU A 57 -2.50 7.97 -11.05
C LEU A 57 -2.28 8.94 -12.21
N ASN A 58 -1.24 9.77 -12.15
CA ASN A 58 -0.93 10.79 -13.15
C ASN A 58 -2.08 11.79 -13.37
N LEU A 59 -2.75 12.21 -12.29
CA LEU A 59 -3.82 13.23 -12.34
C LEU A 59 -3.32 14.62 -12.79
N GLY A 60 -2.00 14.81 -12.88
CA GLY A 60 -1.36 16.09 -13.14
C GLY A 60 -1.18 16.94 -11.88
N ASN A 61 -0.54 18.11 -12.03
CA ASN A 61 -0.33 19.09 -10.95
C ASN A 61 0.41 18.56 -9.70
N GLY A 62 1.14 17.45 -9.82
CA GLY A 62 1.82 16.80 -8.71
C GLY A 62 0.87 16.29 -7.62
N GLN A 63 -0.36 15.91 -7.98
CA GLN A 63 -1.37 15.36 -7.08
C GLN A 63 -1.47 13.85 -7.22
N CYS A 64 -1.38 13.16 -6.09
CA CYS A 64 -1.54 11.73 -5.94
C CYS A 64 -2.85 11.45 -5.19
N VAL A 65 -3.41 10.26 -5.34
CA VAL A 65 -4.70 9.91 -4.77
C VAL A 65 -4.55 9.12 -3.48
N LEU A 66 -5.49 9.33 -2.56
CA LEU A 66 -5.78 8.34 -1.54
C LEU A 66 -6.71 7.27 -2.14
N THR A 67 -6.41 6.02 -1.87
CA THR A 67 -7.21 4.85 -2.30
C THR A 67 -8.39 4.55 -1.38
N VAL A 68 -8.77 5.51 -0.53
CA VAL A 68 -9.91 5.41 0.38
C VAL A 68 -10.96 6.43 0.00
N PHE A 69 -12.22 6.01 0.06
CA PHE A 69 -13.37 6.86 -0.25
C PHE A 69 -14.53 6.50 0.68
N SER A 70 -15.41 7.48 0.91
CA SER A 70 -16.64 7.25 1.67
C SER A 70 -17.69 6.58 0.80
N MET A 71 -18.48 5.71 1.42
CA MET A 71 -19.67 5.11 0.82
C MET A 71 -20.78 5.13 1.87
N ASP A 72 -22.01 5.34 1.41
CA ASP A 72 -23.18 5.21 2.27
C ASP A 72 -23.43 3.72 2.58
N GLY A 73 -23.33 3.37 3.86
CA GLY A 73 -23.64 2.03 4.33
C GLY A 73 -25.15 1.83 4.50
N GLY A 74 -25.67 0.69 4.05
CA GLY A 74 -27.10 0.36 4.15
C GLY A 74 -27.59 -0.15 5.53
N GLY A 75 -26.89 0.11 6.64
CA GLY A 75 -27.21 -0.57 7.91
C GLY A 75 -26.54 -0.08 9.20
N PHE A 76 -26.56 -0.95 10.21
CA PHE A 76 -26.22 -0.66 11.61
C PHE A 76 -24.71 -0.63 11.89
N GLY A 77 -24.13 0.57 11.87
CA GLY A 77 -22.77 0.83 12.33
C GLY A 77 -21.75 1.06 11.21
N PRO A 78 -20.49 1.36 11.55
CA PRO A 78 -19.46 1.64 10.56
C PRO A 78 -19.14 0.38 9.76
N SER A 79 -19.47 0.41 8.47
CA SER A 79 -19.11 -0.63 7.49
C SER A 79 -17.86 -0.22 6.72
N TYR A 80 -16.89 -1.11 6.61
CA TYR A 80 -15.70 -0.92 5.77
C TYR A 80 -15.67 -2.00 4.70
N ILE A 81 -15.32 -1.60 3.48
CA ILE A 81 -14.94 -2.51 2.41
C ILE A 81 -13.42 -2.51 2.35
N LEU A 82 -12.82 -3.65 2.69
CA LEU A 82 -11.37 -3.84 2.61
C LEU A 82 -11.00 -4.25 1.18
N GLY A 83 -10.89 -3.26 0.30
CA GLY A 83 -10.63 -3.44 -1.13
C GLY A 83 -9.14 -3.56 -1.47
N ASP A 84 -8.78 -3.08 -2.67
CA ASP A 84 -7.46 -3.26 -3.29
C ASP A 84 -6.29 -2.92 -2.37
N THR A 85 -6.38 -1.83 -1.62
CA THR A 85 -5.36 -1.41 -0.66
C THR A 85 -5.06 -2.50 0.38
N PHE A 86 -6.10 -3.14 0.92
CA PHE A 86 -5.93 -4.22 1.89
C PHE A 86 -5.49 -5.52 1.20
N ILE A 87 -6.06 -5.82 0.03
CA ILE A 87 -5.78 -7.05 -0.73
C ILE A 87 -4.35 -7.07 -1.29
N ARG A 88 -3.81 -5.92 -1.71
CA ARG A 88 -2.40 -5.78 -2.08
C ARG A 88 -1.51 -6.01 -0.86
N THR A 89 -1.83 -5.38 0.27
CA THR A 89 -1.03 -5.49 1.49
C THR A 89 -1.01 -6.91 2.09
N TYR A 90 -2.15 -7.62 2.03
CA TYR A 90 -2.38 -8.90 2.69
C TYR A 90 -3.00 -9.92 1.75
N CYS A 91 -2.43 -11.13 1.73
CA CYS A 91 -3.07 -12.28 1.12
C CYS A 91 -4.29 -12.70 1.97
N ASN A 92 -5.43 -12.92 1.30
CA ASN A 92 -6.70 -13.26 1.90
C ASN A 92 -6.99 -14.75 1.67
N ILE A 93 -7.18 -15.51 2.73
CA ILE A 93 -7.47 -16.94 2.69
C ILE A 93 -8.93 -17.15 3.06
N TYR A 94 -9.74 -17.58 2.10
CA TYR A 94 -11.17 -17.82 2.29
C TYR A 94 -11.42 -19.30 2.58
N ASP A 95 -11.60 -19.63 3.85
CA ASP A 95 -11.92 -20.99 4.28
C ASP A 95 -13.44 -21.08 4.51
N VAL A 96 -14.14 -21.37 3.41
CA VAL A 96 -15.61 -21.45 3.38
C VAL A 96 -16.12 -22.60 4.26
N GLY A 97 -15.37 -23.72 4.33
CA GLY A 97 -15.74 -24.89 5.12
C GLY A 97 -15.81 -24.56 6.61
N ASN A 98 -14.82 -23.82 7.12
CA ASN A 98 -14.80 -23.37 8.51
C ASN A 98 -15.42 -21.97 8.73
N LYS A 99 -16.01 -21.36 7.68
CA LYS A 99 -16.66 -20.03 7.73
C LYS A 99 -15.74 -18.94 8.29
N GLN A 100 -14.47 -18.95 7.88
CA GLN A 100 -13.47 -18.02 8.37
C GLN A 100 -12.64 -17.41 7.24
N ILE A 101 -12.06 -16.25 7.52
CA ILE A 101 -11.11 -15.58 6.63
C ILE A 101 -9.80 -15.40 7.39
N GLY A 102 -8.70 -15.82 6.77
CA GLY A 102 -7.34 -15.61 7.26
C GLY A 102 -6.64 -14.51 6.47
N PHE A 103 -5.68 -13.84 7.13
CA PHE A 103 -4.85 -12.82 6.51
C PHE A 103 -3.38 -13.14 6.79
N SER A 104 -2.54 -13.08 5.75
CA SER A 104 -1.08 -13.13 5.86
C SER A 104 -0.47 -11.97 5.08
N LYS A 105 0.73 -11.51 5.44
CA LYS A 105 1.39 -10.44 4.69
C LYS A 105 1.59 -10.90 3.24
N ALA A 106 1.19 -10.08 2.28
CA ALA A 106 1.42 -10.38 0.87
C ALA A 106 2.91 -10.30 0.54
N SER A 107 3.37 -11.23 -0.28
CA SER A 107 4.70 -11.17 -0.88
C SER A 107 4.63 -10.27 -2.10
N HIS A 108 5.16 -9.06 -1.98
CA HIS A 108 5.36 -8.16 -3.11
C HIS A 108 6.64 -8.58 -3.82
N SER A 109 6.58 -9.66 -4.59
CA SER A 109 7.59 -9.95 -5.61
C SER A 109 7.39 -8.95 -6.72
N GLY A 110 8.27 -7.97 -6.84
CA GLY A 110 8.23 -7.02 -7.95
C GLY A 110 8.93 -5.69 -7.74
N ILE A 111 9.30 -5.28 -6.51
CA ILE A 111 9.83 -3.92 -6.27
C ILE A 111 10.90 -3.91 -5.18
N CYS A 112 12.11 -3.50 -5.56
CA CYS A 112 13.28 -3.33 -4.73
C CYS A 112 13.16 -2.18 -3.70
N PRO A 113 14.01 -2.16 -2.64
CA PRO A 113 13.98 -1.12 -1.62
C PRO A 113 14.17 0.32 -2.13
N ASP A 114 14.76 0.49 -3.31
CA ASP A 114 14.94 1.76 -4.02
C ASP A 114 13.71 2.18 -4.85
N GLY A 115 12.67 1.34 -4.91
CA GLY A 115 11.45 1.58 -5.67
C GLY A 115 11.52 1.09 -7.12
N GLU A 116 12.63 0.50 -7.55
CA GLU A 116 12.77 -0.07 -8.90
C GLU A 116 12.16 -1.47 -8.97
N PRO A 117 11.72 -1.92 -10.16
CA PRO A 117 11.23 -3.28 -10.32
C PRO A 117 12.29 -4.33 -9.98
N ASP A 118 11.91 -5.36 -9.24
CA ASP A 118 12.78 -6.52 -9.01
C ASP A 118 12.74 -7.50 -10.21
N GLU A 119 13.75 -8.37 -10.30
CA GLU A 119 13.77 -9.46 -11.29
C GLU A 119 13.11 -10.75 -10.74
N GLY A 120 12.49 -10.67 -9.56
CA GLY A 120 11.93 -11.80 -8.83
C GLY A 120 12.48 -11.94 -7.41
N THR A 121 12.15 -13.07 -6.77
CA THR A 121 12.51 -13.34 -5.38
C THR A 121 13.83 -14.09 -5.25
N CYS A 122 14.59 -13.82 -4.19
CA CYS A 122 15.81 -14.57 -3.90
C CYS A 122 15.49 -16.03 -3.55
N ILE A 123 16.22 -16.99 -4.13
CA ILE A 123 16.11 -18.41 -3.78
C ILE A 123 17.35 -18.81 -3.00
N GLY A 124 17.20 -19.02 -1.69
CA GLY A 124 18.34 -19.35 -0.81
C GLY A 124 19.39 -18.24 -0.72
N GLY A 125 18.99 -16.99 -0.92
CA GLY A 125 19.90 -15.83 -0.96
C GLY A 125 20.57 -15.59 -2.31
N PHE A 126 20.25 -16.40 -3.33
CA PHE A 126 20.81 -16.27 -4.67
C PHE A 126 19.85 -15.59 -5.64
N CYS A 127 20.43 -14.85 -6.58
CA CYS A 127 19.78 -14.18 -7.69
C CYS A 127 20.53 -14.48 -8.99
N THR A 128 19.88 -14.19 -10.12
CA THR A 128 20.47 -14.12 -11.46
C THR A 128 21.72 -13.22 -11.49
N PRO A 129 22.73 -13.54 -12.32
CA PRO A 129 23.95 -12.72 -12.42
C PRO A 129 23.64 -11.26 -12.75
N GLY A 130 24.20 -10.33 -11.96
CA GLY A 130 23.97 -8.89 -12.11
C GLY A 130 23.00 -8.30 -11.08
N TYR A 131 22.35 -9.13 -10.28
CA TYR A 131 21.41 -8.72 -9.24
C TYR A 131 21.90 -9.15 -7.85
N THR A 132 21.58 -8.35 -6.85
CA THR A 132 21.88 -8.61 -5.44
C THR A 132 20.58 -8.84 -4.67
N CYS A 133 20.61 -9.80 -3.75
CA CYS A 133 19.47 -10.04 -2.89
C CYS A 133 19.35 -8.89 -1.86
N GLN A 134 18.31 -8.08 -2.00
CA GLN A 134 17.96 -7.04 -1.05
C GLN A 134 16.66 -7.44 -0.36
N GLY A 135 16.76 -7.85 0.91
CA GLY A 135 15.64 -8.50 1.60
C GLY A 135 15.34 -9.87 1.00
N ASN A 136 14.19 -10.02 0.35
CA ASN A 136 13.79 -11.26 -0.35
C ASN A 136 13.64 -11.08 -1.87
N GLN A 137 14.21 -9.99 -2.40
CA GLN A 137 14.03 -9.55 -3.79
C GLN A 137 15.39 -9.44 -4.50
N CYS A 138 15.41 -9.79 -5.79
CA CYS A 138 16.56 -9.68 -6.65
C CYS A 138 16.60 -8.31 -7.32
N CYS A 139 17.51 -7.47 -6.84
CA CYS A 139 17.57 -6.06 -7.17
C CYS A 139 18.85 -5.69 -7.87
N LEU A 140 18.81 -4.65 -8.70
CA LEU A 140 20.05 -4.11 -9.25
C LEU A 140 20.95 -3.62 -8.09
N PRO A 141 22.26 -3.85 -8.16
CA PRO A 141 23.17 -3.27 -7.19
C PRO A 141 23.06 -1.73 -7.26
N PRO A 142 23.10 -1.04 -6.11
CA PRO A 142 23.10 0.42 -6.09
C PRO A 142 24.20 0.93 -7.02
N ALA A 143 23.86 1.86 -7.92
CA ALA A 143 24.84 2.47 -8.81
C ALA A 143 25.99 3.03 -7.95
N THR A 144 27.19 2.47 -8.11
CA THR A 144 28.38 2.97 -7.42
C THR A 144 28.56 4.43 -7.81
N ALA A 145 28.39 5.35 -6.86
CA ALA A 145 28.73 6.75 -7.04
C ALA A 145 30.22 6.82 -7.40
N THR A 146 30.51 7.03 -8.68
CA THR A 146 31.84 7.43 -9.12
C THR A 146 32.06 8.85 -8.62
N TYR A 147 32.90 8.98 -7.59
CA TYR A 147 33.49 10.24 -7.14
C TYR A 147 34.52 10.75 -8.17
#